data_AF-A0A2V7FFB4-F1
#
_entry.id   AF-A0A2V7FFB4-F1
#
_cell.length_a   1.000
_cell.length_b   1.000
_cell.length_c   1.000
_cell.angle_alpha   90.00
_cell.angle_beta   90.00
_cell.angle_gamma   90.00
#
_symmetry.space_group_name_H-M   'P 1'
#
loop_
_entity.id
_entity.type
_entity.pdbx_description
1 polymer ?
#
loop_
_entity_poly.entity_id
_entity_poly.type
_entity_poly.pdbx_seq_one_letter_code
_entity_poly.pdbx_strand_id
1 'polypeptide(L)'
;DGLREEHDEAVCREGVYDQAIEGIREALRRGFRVTTNTTLFDGASAIRMQMFFDEMMELGVEGMMLSPGYSYSKAPDQEHFLRRQKTHELFSKMLSNPKKGWKFNQSPLFLQFLMGKWDFECTPWGNPTYNIFGWQRPCYLLQEGYAKTFKELMETTRWEGYGHKSGNEKCKDCMVHCGYEPTAVHHAFTSWKGFKATVEATLTGRL
;
A
#
# COMPACT_ATOMS: atom_id res chain seq x y z
N ASP A 1 -1.20 2.60 10.83
CA ASP A 1 -0.08 3.55 10.62
C ASP A 1 1.09 3.37 11.58
N GLY A 2 0.94 2.65 12.70
CA GLY A 2 2.07 2.30 13.55
C GLY A 2 1.61 1.90 14.94
N LEU A 3 2.54 1.87 15.88
CA LEU A 3 2.22 1.82 17.31
C LEU A 3 1.55 3.15 17.72
N ARG A 4 1.06 3.21 18.96
CA ARG A 4 0.30 4.33 19.51
C ARG A 4 0.82 5.72 19.13
N GLU A 5 2.09 5.99 19.43
CA GLU A 5 2.71 7.31 19.19
C GLU A 5 2.72 7.65 17.70
N GLU A 6 3.22 6.74 16.84
CA GLU A 6 3.26 6.97 15.40
C GLU A 6 1.87 7.11 14.78
N HIS A 7 0.90 6.34 15.27
CA HIS A 7 -0.44 6.39 14.72
C HIS A 7 -1.10 7.73 15.01
N ASP A 8 -1.05 8.17 16.26
CA ASP A 8 -1.67 9.45 16.68
C ASP A 8 -0.96 10.65 16.03
N GLU A 9 0.37 10.58 15.86
CA GLU A 9 1.14 11.56 15.09
C GLU A 9 0.70 11.59 13.63
N ALA A 10 0.62 10.43 12.96
CA ALA A 10 0.26 10.33 11.55
C ALA A 10 -1.15 10.85 11.24
N VAL A 11 -2.09 10.75 12.18
CA VAL A 11 -3.46 11.24 12.04
C VAL A 11 -3.69 12.61 12.69
N CYS A 12 -2.61 13.24 13.19
CA CYS A 12 -2.63 14.53 13.88
C CYS A 12 -3.66 14.61 15.03
N ARG A 13 -3.87 13.51 15.77
CA ARG A 13 -4.86 13.45 16.83
C ARG A 13 -4.52 12.38 17.87
N GLU A 14 -4.24 12.84 19.09
CA GLU A 14 -3.99 12.00 20.25
C GLU A 14 -5.22 11.16 20.65
N GLY A 15 -4.99 9.91 21.04
CA GLY A 15 -5.98 8.96 21.54
C GLY A 15 -6.76 8.21 20.45
N VAL A 16 -6.49 8.44 19.17
CA VAL A 16 -7.19 7.74 18.08
C VAL A 16 -6.77 6.28 18.00
N TYR A 17 -5.50 5.98 18.33
CA TYR A 17 -5.00 4.61 18.39
C TYR A 17 -5.85 3.72 19.31
N ASP A 18 -6.19 4.19 20.51
CA ASP A 18 -7.03 3.42 21.45
C ASP A 18 -8.40 3.12 20.86
N GLN A 19 -9.03 4.13 20.26
CA GLN A 19 -10.34 3.98 19.63
C GLN A 19 -10.28 2.97 18.48
N ALA A 20 -9.21 2.99 17.68
CA ALA A 20 -8.98 2.02 16.62
C ALA A 20 -8.84 0.59 17.18
N ILE A 21 -8.03 0.40 18.23
CA ILE A 21 -7.83 -0.91 18.87
C ILE A 21 -9.14 -1.42 19.50
N GLU A 22 -9.89 -0.58 20.21
CA GLU A 22 -11.20 -0.93 20.76
C GLU A 22 -12.18 -1.37 19.67
N GLY A 23 -12.22 -0.63 18.56
CA GLY A 23 -13.02 -0.97 17.39
C GLY A 23 -12.62 -2.31 16.76
N ILE A 24 -11.32 -2.58 16.64
CA ILE A 24 -10.80 -3.85 16.13
C ILE A 24 -11.21 -5.00 17.06
N ARG A 25 -11.02 -4.86 18.39
CA ARG A 25 -11.42 -5.88 19.37
C ARG A 25 -12.89 -6.20 19.29
N GLU A 26 -13.75 -5.18 19.20
CA GLU A 26 -15.19 -5.37 19.11
C GLU A 26 -15.61 -6.02 17.78
N ALA A 27 -14.98 -5.64 16.66
CA ALA A 27 -15.22 -6.26 15.36
C ALA A 27 -14.83 -7.74 15.37
N LEU A 28 -13.65 -8.07 15.91
CA LEU A 28 -13.19 -9.45 16.07
C LEU A 28 -14.11 -10.26 17.00
N ARG A 29 -14.54 -9.67 18.13
CA ARG A 29 -15.48 -10.30 19.07
C ARG A 29 -16.81 -10.67 18.40
N ARG A 30 -17.25 -9.87 17.44
CA ARG A 30 -18.46 -10.13 16.63
C ARG A 30 -18.24 -11.11 15.48
N GLY A 31 -17.02 -11.59 15.26
CA GLY A 31 -16.67 -12.54 14.21
C GLY A 31 -16.39 -11.91 12.85
N PHE A 32 -16.17 -10.60 12.77
CA PHE A 32 -15.73 -9.96 11.52
C PHE A 32 -14.27 -10.28 11.22
N ARG A 33 -13.96 -10.40 9.92
CA ARG A 33 -12.58 -10.48 9.44
C ARG A 33 -12.02 -9.06 9.37
N VAL A 34 -10.95 -8.80 10.12
CA VAL A 34 -10.35 -7.47 10.20
C VAL A 34 -8.98 -7.49 9.53
N THR A 35 -8.73 -6.51 8.67
CA THR A 35 -7.41 -6.24 8.11
C THR A 35 -7.04 -4.79 8.35
N THR A 36 -5.76 -4.50 8.59
CA THR A 36 -5.29 -3.11 8.71
C THR A 36 -4.81 -2.60 7.36
N ASN A 37 -4.97 -1.30 7.13
CA ASN A 37 -4.30 -0.59 6.05
C ASN A 37 -3.29 0.38 6.69
N THR A 38 -2.00 0.13 6.47
CA THR A 38 -0.92 0.84 7.13
C THR A 38 -0.12 1.64 6.12
N THR A 39 -0.12 2.96 6.31
CA THR A 39 0.72 3.89 5.56
C THR A 39 2.01 4.15 6.32
N LEU A 40 3.15 4.08 5.62
CA LEU A 40 4.48 4.33 6.19
C LEU A 40 5.05 5.64 5.64
N PHE A 41 5.31 6.61 6.52
CA PHE A 41 5.84 7.93 6.18
C PHE A 41 7.37 8.00 6.31
N ASP A 42 7.98 9.13 5.91
CA ASP A 42 9.43 9.34 6.15
C ASP A 42 9.72 9.32 7.65
N GLY A 43 10.88 8.79 8.02
CA GLY A 43 11.23 8.57 9.43
C GLY A 43 10.64 7.31 10.09
N ALA A 44 9.76 6.57 9.41
CA ALA A 44 9.23 5.31 9.95
C ALA A 44 10.35 4.33 10.33
N SER A 45 10.28 3.79 11.54
CA SER A 45 11.26 2.84 12.06
C SER A 45 10.91 1.40 11.69
N ALA A 46 11.81 0.71 10.97
CA ALA A 46 11.64 -0.69 10.62
C ALA A 46 11.38 -1.57 11.85
N ILE A 47 12.09 -1.34 12.96
CA ILE A 47 11.92 -2.13 14.20
C ILE A 47 10.55 -1.87 14.83
N ARG A 48 10.11 -0.61 14.89
CA ARG A 48 8.80 -0.29 15.47
C ARG A 48 7.66 -0.82 14.61
N MET A 49 7.83 -0.83 13.29
CA MET A 49 6.87 -1.48 12.39
C MET A 49 6.80 -2.99 12.60
N GLN A 50 7.93 -3.66 12.84
CA GLN A 50 7.93 -5.08 13.18
C GLN A 50 7.23 -5.36 14.51
N MET A 51 7.41 -4.49 15.52
CA MET A 51 6.66 -4.58 16.79
C MET A 51 5.16 -4.38 16.56
N PHE A 52 4.77 -3.42 15.72
CA PHE A 52 3.38 -3.23 15.30
C PHE A 52 2.83 -4.49 14.62
N PHE A 53 3.61 -5.15 13.75
CA PHE A 53 3.18 -6.41 13.12
C PHE A 53 2.93 -7.51 14.15
N ASP A 54 3.79 -7.62 15.16
CA ASP A 54 3.59 -8.56 16.27
C ASP A 54 2.30 -8.26 17.02
N GLU A 55 2.06 -7.00 17.39
CA GLU A 55 0.85 -6.58 18.12
C GLU A 55 -0.43 -6.82 17.30
N MET A 56 -0.41 -6.57 16.00
CA MET A 56 -1.55 -6.83 15.13
C MET A 56 -1.88 -8.32 15.02
N MET A 57 -0.85 -9.18 14.89
CA MET A 57 -1.06 -10.62 14.89
C MET A 57 -1.56 -11.13 16.24
N GLU A 58 -1.05 -10.59 17.35
CA GLU A 58 -1.53 -10.91 18.71
C GLU A 58 -2.98 -10.47 18.93
N LEU A 59 -3.36 -9.30 18.41
CA LEU A 59 -4.72 -8.78 18.46
C LEU A 59 -5.72 -9.66 17.69
N GLY A 60 -5.23 -10.43 16.72
CA GLY A 60 -6.04 -11.36 15.92
C GLY A 60 -6.56 -10.79 14.61
N VAL A 61 -5.95 -9.72 14.07
CA VAL A 61 -6.26 -9.28 12.70
C VAL A 61 -5.80 -10.35 11.71
N GLU A 62 -6.57 -10.54 10.64
CA GLU A 62 -6.32 -11.60 9.66
C GLU A 62 -5.07 -11.32 8.80
N GLY A 63 -4.80 -10.03 8.55
CA GLY A 63 -3.69 -9.61 7.74
C GLY A 63 -3.55 -8.11 7.67
N MET A 64 -2.37 -7.67 7.23
CA MET A 64 -2.00 -6.27 7.15
C MET A 64 -1.73 -5.90 5.68
N MET A 65 -2.13 -4.70 5.28
CA MET A 65 -1.71 -4.08 4.02
C MET A 65 -0.72 -2.97 4.35
N LEU A 66 0.41 -2.96 3.65
CA LEU A 66 1.46 -1.97 3.81
C LEU A 66 1.56 -1.11 2.55
N SER A 67 1.71 0.19 2.73
CA SER A 67 1.91 1.12 1.62
C SER A 67 2.87 2.23 2.04
N PRO A 68 3.83 2.63 1.20
CA PRO A 68 4.54 3.88 1.42
C PRO A 68 3.55 5.05 1.31
N GLY A 69 3.76 6.08 2.12
CA GLY A 69 3.12 7.36 1.97
C GLY A 69 3.53 8.00 0.65
N TYR A 70 2.59 8.70 0.02
CA TYR A 70 2.79 9.29 -1.31
C TYR A 70 2.39 10.76 -1.30
N SER A 71 3.30 11.62 -1.78
CA SER A 71 3.03 13.02 -2.06
C SER A 71 2.11 13.11 -3.27
N TYR A 72 0.87 13.51 -3.03
CA TYR A 72 0.04 14.11 -4.05
C TYR A 72 -0.20 15.57 -3.68
N SER A 73 -0.43 16.44 -4.67
CA SER A 73 -0.52 17.89 -4.48
C SER A 73 -1.64 18.36 -3.54
N LYS A 74 -2.51 17.45 -3.10
CA LYS A 74 -3.61 17.71 -2.15
C LYS A 74 -3.35 17.14 -0.76
N ALA A 75 -2.22 16.44 -0.53
CA ALA A 75 -1.85 15.97 0.79
C ALA A 75 -1.46 17.18 1.68
N PRO A 76 -1.94 17.26 2.94
CA PRO A 76 -1.70 18.41 3.82
C PRO A 76 -0.24 18.63 4.18
N ASP A 77 0.52 17.55 4.32
CA ASP A 77 1.95 17.56 4.60
C ASP A 77 2.71 17.13 3.35
N GLN A 78 3.68 17.92 2.91
CA GLN A 78 4.51 17.68 1.72
C GLN A 78 5.98 17.38 2.08
N GLU A 79 6.38 17.57 3.34
CA GLU A 79 7.80 17.56 3.75
C GLU A 79 8.26 16.16 4.19
N HIS A 80 7.36 15.28 4.65
CA HIS A 80 7.69 13.97 5.24
C HIS A 80 7.48 12.76 4.32
N PHE A 81 7.70 12.89 3.00
CA PHE A 81 7.49 11.77 2.07
C PHE A 81 8.75 10.98 1.68
N LEU A 82 8.58 9.66 1.61
CA LEU A 82 9.62 8.73 1.17
C LEU A 82 9.84 8.82 -0.35
N ARG A 83 11.06 9.15 -0.76
CA ARG A 83 11.52 8.91 -2.14
C ARG A 83 11.62 7.40 -2.38
N ARG A 84 11.49 6.94 -3.64
CA ARG A 84 11.51 5.48 -3.96
C ARG A 84 12.71 4.74 -3.36
N GLN A 85 13.90 5.35 -3.39
CA GLN A 85 15.09 4.75 -2.80
C GLN A 85 14.96 4.55 -1.28
N LYS A 86 14.46 5.56 -0.55
CA LYS A 86 14.23 5.45 0.90
C LYS A 86 13.16 4.39 1.20
N THR A 87 12.11 4.31 0.37
CA THR A 87 11.10 3.24 0.46
C THR A 87 11.75 1.86 0.33
N HIS A 88 12.59 1.65 -0.68
CA HIS A 88 13.31 0.38 -0.85
C HIS A 88 14.18 0.03 0.36
N GLU A 89 14.93 0.99 0.89
CA GLU A 89 15.76 0.79 2.08
C GLU A 89 14.93 0.43 3.31
N LEU A 90 13.81 1.12 3.55
CA LEU A 90 12.91 0.87 4.68
C LEU A 90 12.27 -0.51 4.58
N PHE A 91 11.62 -0.82 3.45
CA PHE A 91 10.92 -2.08 3.27
C PHE A 91 11.87 -3.27 3.22
N SER A 92 13.07 -3.11 2.63
CA SER A 92 14.12 -4.14 2.67
C SER A 92 14.55 -4.43 4.11
N LYS A 93 14.83 -3.41 4.92
CA LYS A 93 15.18 -3.59 6.35
C LYS A 93 14.04 -4.28 7.12
N MET A 94 12.80 -3.80 6.92
CA MET A 94 11.61 -4.27 7.62
C MET A 94 11.23 -5.72 7.27
N LEU A 95 11.38 -6.13 6.02
CA LEU A 95 10.90 -7.41 5.49
C LEU A 95 12.02 -8.39 5.08
N SER A 96 13.28 -8.11 5.41
CA SER A 96 14.42 -8.99 5.09
C SER A 96 14.35 -10.37 5.75
N ASN A 97 13.76 -10.45 6.95
CA ASN A 97 13.58 -11.70 7.69
C ASN A 97 12.20 -11.70 8.37
N PRO A 98 11.10 -11.85 7.60
CA PRO A 98 9.76 -11.73 8.14
C PRO A 98 9.45 -12.93 9.04
N LYS A 99 8.80 -12.68 10.18
CA LYS A 99 8.33 -13.78 11.04
C LYS A 99 7.23 -14.55 10.31
N LYS A 100 7.25 -15.89 10.41
CA LYS A 100 6.25 -16.76 9.77
C LYS A 100 4.80 -16.48 10.21
N GLY A 101 4.64 -15.89 11.40
CA GLY A 101 3.34 -15.50 11.95
C GLY A 101 2.74 -14.27 11.26
N TRP A 102 3.55 -13.38 10.68
CA TRP A 102 3.05 -12.17 10.03
C TRP A 102 2.27 -12.53 8.76
N LYS A 103 1.06 -11.98 8.65
CA LYS A 103 0.18 -12.14 7.49
C LYS A 103 -0.02 -10.81 6.81
N PHE A 104 0.22 -10.81 5.50
CA PHE A 104 0.00 -9.65 4.66
C PHE A 104 -1.11 -9.94 3.65
N ASN A 105 -2.04 -9.01 3.49
CA ASN A 105 -3.11 -9.10 2.49
C ASN A 105 -2.66 -8.45 1.17
N GLN A 106 -1.49 -8.87 0.69
CA GLN A 106 -0.82 -8.32 -0.50
C GLN A 106 -0.03 -9.45 -1.18
N SER A 107 0.16 -9.34 -2.49
CA SER A 107 0.96 -10.31 -3.23
C SER A 107 2.43 -10.25 -2.79
N PRO A 108 3.12 -11.40 -2.73
CA PRO A 108 4.54 -11.41 -2.40
C PRO A 108 5.37 -10.55 -3.35
N LEU A 109 5.00 -10.50 -4.64
CA LEU A 109 5.72 -9.70 -5.64
C LEU A 109 5.58 -8.20 -5.37
N PHE A 110 4.44 -7.72 -4.87
CA PHE A 110 4.29 -6.32 -4.49
C PHE A 110 5.19 -5.97 -3.30
N LEU A 111 5.24 -6.81 -2.27
CA LEU A 111 6.16 -6.61 -1.14
C LEU A 111 7.62 -6.63 -1.60
N GLN A 112 7.98 -7.55 -2.50
CA GLN A 112 9.32 -7.60 -3.11
C GLN A 112 9.63 -6.36 -3.96
N PHE A 113 8.64 -5.80 -4.66
CA PHE A 113 8.76 -4.51 -5.34
C PHE A 113 9.05 -3.39 -4.35
N LEU A 114 8.32 -3.32 -3.23
CA LEU A 114 8.61 -2.34 -2.18
C LEU A 114 10.04 -2.51 -1.63
N MET A 115 10.55 -3.74 -1.54
CA MET A 115 11.94 -4.04 -1.14
C MET A 115 12.99 -3.75 -2.23
N GLY A 116 12.59 -3.33 -3.44
CA GLY A 116 13.50 -3.02 -4.55
C GLY A 116 13.99 -4.24 -5.34
N LYS A 117 13.33 -5.40 -5.19
CA LYS A 117 13.69 -6.64 -5.92
C LYS A 117 13.03 -6.73 -7.30
N TRP A 118 11.98 -5.95 -7.52
CA TRP A 118 11.30 -5.81 -8.80
C TRP A 118 11.21 -4.33 -9.18
N ASP A 119 11.26 -4.07 -10.48
CA ASP A 119 10.90 -2.77 -11.06
C ASP A 119 9.59 -2.94 -11.83
N PHE A 120 8.50 -2.49 -11.21
CA PHE A 120 7.18 -2.49 -11.82
C PHE A 120 6.81 -1.09 -12.31
N GLU A 121 5.94 -1.05 -13.31
CA GLU A 121 5.24 0.15 -13.75
C GLU A 121 3.82 0.15 -13.19
N CYS A 122 3.29 1.31 -12.84
CA CYS A 122 1.96 1.40 -12.24
C CYS A 122 0.88 0.95 -13.24
N THR A 123 -0.19 0.36 -12.73
CA THR A 123 -1.44 0.11 -13.45
C THR A 123 -2.54 1.04 -12.88
N PRO A 124 -2.53 2.36 -13.18
CA PRO A 124 -3.46 3.33 -12.60
C PRO A 124 -4.96 3.01 -12.77
N TRP A 125 -5.33 2.22 -13.78
CA TRP A 125 -6.70 1.76 -14.04
C TRP A 125 -7.05 0.46 -13.31
N GLY A 126 -6.10 -0.16 -12.59
CA GLY A 126 -6.29 -1.43 -11.89
C GLY A 126 -7.14 -1.34 -10.62
N ASN A 127 -7.35 -0.12 -10.10
CA ASN A 127 -8.24 0.14 -8.97
C ASN A 127 -9.06 1.44 -9.23
N PRO A 128 -10.10 1.37 -10.09
CA PRO A 128 -10.92 2.53 -10.42
C PRO A 128 -11.78 2.95 -9.22
N THR A 129 -11.83 4.25 -8.91
CA THR A 129 -12.62 4.75 -7.78
C THR A 129 -13.88 5.46 -8.24
N TYR A 130 -15.01 5.08 -7.65
CA TYR A 130 -16.26 5.82 -7.72
C TYR A 130 -16.53 6.52 -6.38
N ASN A 131 -16.85 7.81 -6.41
CA ASN A 131 -17.26 8.57 -5.24
C ASN A 131 -18.47 9.45 -5.56
N ILE A 132 -18.86 10.31 -4.61
CA ILE A 132 -20.06 11.17 -4.73
C ILE A 132 -20.05 12.09 -5.97
N PHE A 133 -18.88 12.34 -6.58
CA PHE A 133 -18.74 13.15 -7.79
C PHE A 133 -18.69 12.32 -9.09
N GLY A 134 -18.64 10.99 -9.00
CA GLY A 134 -18.55 10.07 -10.13
C GLY A 134 -17.28 9.23 -10.13
N TRP A 135 -16.92 8.71 -11.31
CA TRP A 135 -15.69 7.94 -11.52
C TRP A 135 -14.47 8.86 -11.56
N GLN A 136 -13.59 8.78 -10.57
CA GLN A 136 -12.47 9.69 -10.43
C GLN A 136 -11.36 9.43 -11.45
N ARG A 137 -10.87 10.50 -12.09
CA ARG A 137 -9.74 10.49 -13.02
C ARG A 137 -8.45 10.98 -12.37
N PRO A 138 -7.29 10.54 -12.87
CA PRO A 138 -7.08 9.23 -13.50
C PRO A 138 -7.19 8.09 -12.49
N CYS A 139 -6.87 8.34 -11.22
CA CYS A 139 -6.78 7.35 -10.17
C CYS A 139 -7.30 7.92 -8.84
N TYR A 140 -7.37 7.06 -7.83
CA TYR A 140 -7.85 7.38 -6.48
C TYR A 140 -7.15 8.58 -5.80
N LEU A 141 -5.90 8.89 -6.16
CA LEU A 141 -5.12 9.92 -5.48
C LEU A 141 -5.09 11.26 -6.20
N LEU A 142 -4.90 11.27 -7.52
CA LEU A 142 -4.65 12.51 -8.26
C LEU A 142 -5.91 13.37 -8.46
N GLN A 143 -7.09 12.75 -8.62
CA GLN A 143 -8.39 13.42 -8.69
C GLN A 143 -8.36 14.68 -9.58
N GLU A 144 -8.06 14.49 -10.87
CA GLU A 144 -7.94 15.55 -11.88
C GLU A 144 -9.26 15.78 -12.63
N GLY A 145 -10.30 15.04 -12.30
CA GLY A 145 -11.64 15.18 -12.86
C GLY A 145 -12.50 13.96 -12.58
N TYR A 146 -13.69 13.93 -13.18
CA TYR A 146 -14.66 12.85 -12.99
C TYR A 146 -15.34 12.46 -14.30
N ALA A 147 -15.55 11.16 -14.48
CA ALA A 147 -16.37 10.59 -15.54
C ALA A 147 -17.74 10.16 -15.00
N LYS A 148 -18.78 10.25 -15.82
CA LYS A 148 -20.14 9.84 -15.43
C LYS A 148 -20.30 8.32 -15.45
N THR A 149 -19.58 7.64 -16.33
CA THR A 149 -19.64 6.19 -16.48
C THR A 149 -18.25 5.56 -16.44
N PHE A 150 -18.19 4.29 -16.08
CA PHE A 150 -16.93 3.53 -16.12
C PHE A 150 -16.34 3.48 -17.53
N LYS A 151 -17.20 3.32 -18.55
CA LYS A 151 -16.78 3.35 -19.96
C LYS A 151 -16.09 4.67 -20.32
N GLU A 152 -16.68 5.80 -19.92
CA GLU A 152 -16.09 7.12 -20.14
C GLU A 152 -14.76 7.29 -19.38
N LEU A 153 -14.65 6.78 -18.13
CA LEU A 153 -13.38 6.77 -17.40
C LEU A 153 -12.30 6.03 -18.21
N MET A 154 -12.60 4.83 -18.70
CA MET A 154 -11.64 3.97 -19.38
C MET A 154 -11.23 4.51 -20.75
N GLU A 155 -12.18 5.01 -21.54
CA GLU A 155 -11.95 5.39 -22.94
C GLU A 155 -11.40 6.81 -23.10
N THR A 156 -11.72 7.74 -22.18
CA THR A 156 -11.35 9.15 -22.35
C THR A 156 -10.21 9.61 -21.45
N THR A 157 -9.74 8.76 -20.51
CA THR A 157 -8.57 9.06 -19.68
C THR A 157 -7.31 8.70 -20.46
N ARG A 158 -6.37 9.64 -20.55
CA ARG A 158 -5.05 9.44 -21.17
C ARG A 158 -4.11 8.69 -20.24
N TRP A 159 -4.29 7.38 -20.13
CA TRP A 159 -3.57 6.52 -19.19
C TRP A 159 -2.05 6.55 -19.39
N GLU A 160 -1.59 6.74 -20.62
CA GLU A 160 -0.18 6.86 -21.00
C GLU A 160 0.54 8.04 -20.32
N GLY A 161 -0.22 9.04 -19.84
CA GLY A 161 0.30 10.19 -19.09
C GLY A 161 0.48 9.93 -17.59
N TYR A 162 0.31 8.69 -17.11
CA TYR A 162 0.42 8.35 -15.69
C TYR A 162 1.27 7.10 -15.46
N GLY A 163 1.92 7.06 -14.31
CA GLY A 163 2.91 6.03 -13.97
C GLY A 163 4.31 6.60 -13.82
N HIS A 164 5.22 5.83 -13.23
CA HIS A 164 6.59 6.24 -12.95
C HIS A 164 7.35 6.61 -14.23
N LYS A 165 7.21 5.81 -15.29
CA LYS A 165 7.89 6.02 -16.59
C LYS A 165 7.19 7.02 -17.51
N SER A 166 6.06 7.61 -17.10
CA SER A 166 5.26 8.51 -17.95
C SER A 166 5.84 9.92 -18.12
N GLY A 167 6.81 10.31 -17.30
CA GLY A 167 7.30 11.69 -17.21
C GLY A 167 6.39 12.63 -16.39
N ASN A 168 5.30 12.10 -15.82
CA ASN A 168 4.45 12.86 -14.91
C ASN A 168 5.13 12.99 -13.53
N GLU A 169 5.53 14.20 -13.18
CA GLU A 169 6.21 14.49 -11.90
C GLU A 169 5.38 14.05 -10.69
N LYS A 170 4.04 14.06 -10.77
CA LYS A 170 3.20 13.55 -9.68
C LYS A 170 3.45 12.06 -9.49
N CYS A 171 3.55 11.27 -10.56
CA CYS A 171 3.68 9.81 -10.47
C CYS A 171 5.13 9.34 -10.21
N LYS A 172 6.10 10.23 -10.30
CA LYS A 172 7.54 9.92 -10.28
C LYS A 172 7.98 9.06 -9.09
N ASP A 173 7.55 9.39 -7.88
CA ASP A 173 7.93 8.64 -6.67
C ASP A 173 6.83 7.69 -6.17
N CYS A 174 5.75 7.54 -6.94
CA CYS A 174 4.62 6.72 -6.55
C CYS A 174 5.00 5.24 -6.42
N MET A 175 4.60 4.61 -5.32
CA MET A 175 4.80 3.18 -5.03
C MET A 175 3.60 2.57 -4.29
N VAL A 176 2.44 3.23 -4.32
CA VAL A 176 1.28 2.82 -3.53
C VAL A 176 0.64 1.55 -4.06
N HIS A 177 0.13 0.73 -3.15
CA HIS A 177 -0.46 -0.56 -3.49
C HIS A 177 -1.64 -0.45 -4.48
N CYS A 178 -2.46 0.61 -4.43
CA CYS A 178 -3.63 0.73 -5.30
C CYS A 178 -3.30 0.72 -6.80
N GLY A 179 -2.09 1.13 -7.19
CA GLY A 179 -1.63 1.12 -8.58
C GLY A 179 -0.65 -0.01 -8.90
N TYR A 180 0.14 -0.46 -7.93
CA TYR A 180 1.22 -1.44 -8.15
C TYR A 180 0.86 -2.88 -7.77
N GLU A 181 -0.10 -3.08 -6.86
CA GLU A 181 -0.64 -4.41 -6.53
C GLU A 181 -1.28 -5.06 -7.77
N PRO A 182 -2.12 -4.38 -8.58
CA PRO A 182 -2.65 -4.96 -9.81
C PRO A 182 -1.54 -5.39 -10.79
N THR A 183 -0.46 -4.61 -10.89
CA THR A 183 0.70 -4.96 -11.73
C THR A 183 1.40 -6.21 -11.23
N ALA A 184 1.67 -6.27 -9.92
CA ALA A 184 2.32 -7.42 -9.28
C ALA A 184 1.49 -8.71 -9.46
N VAL A 185 0.19 -8.62 -9.24
CA VAL A 185 -0.75 -9.74 -9.46
C VAL A 185 -0.75 -10.15 -10.94
N HIS A 186 -0.86 -9.19 -11.87
CA HIS A 186 -0.83 -9.50 -13.30
C HIS A 186 0.47 -10.21 -13.69
N HIS A 187 1.63 -9.71 -13.23
CA HIS A 187 2.94 -10.33 -13.49
C HIS A 187 3.07 -11.73 -12.92
N ALA A 188 2.46 -12.00 -11.75
CA ALA A 188 2.47 -13.33 -11.14
C ALA A 188 1.83 -14.39 -12.04
N PHE A 189 0.83 -14.02 -12.87
CA PHE A 189 0.10 -14.95 -13.73
C PHE A 189 0.50 -14.91 -15.21
N THR A 190 1.19 -13.87 -15.66
CA THR A 190 1.61 -13.73 -17.08
C THR A 190 3.09 -13.97 -17.33
N SER A 191 3.89 -14.17 -16.28
CA SER A 191 5.33 -14.41 -16.36
C SER A 191 5.73 -15.68 -15.61
N TRP A 192 6.47 -16.58 -16.27
CA TRP A 192 7.06 -17.75 -15.60
C TRP A 192 7.96 -17.36 -14.43
N LYS A 193 8.71 -16.26 -14.58
CA LYS A 193 9.58 -15.72 -13.51
C LYS A 193 8.74 -15.21 -12.34
N GLY A 194 7.67 -14.47 -12.63
CA GLY A 194 6.73 -13.96 -11.62
C GLY A 194 6.01 -15.07 -10.88
N PHE A 195 5.50 -16.06 -11.61
CA PHE A 195 4.84 -17.23 -11.04
C PHE A 195 5.77 -18.02 -10.11
N LYS A 196 6.99 -18.34 -10.58
CA LYS A 196 8.00 -19.04 -9.78
C LYS A 196 8.32 -18.27 -8.48
N ALA A 197 8.59 -16.97 -8.58
CA ALA A 197 8.91 -16.14 -7.42
C ALA A 197 7.74 -16.05 -6.42
N THR A 198 6.50 -16.01 -6.92
CA THR A 198 5.29 -16.03 -6.07
C THR A 198 5.18 -17.35 -5.31
N VAL A 199 5.37 -18.49 -6.00
CA VAL A 199 5.33 -19.82 -5.37
C VAL A 199 6.43 -19.96 -4.32
N GLU A 200 7.66 -19.58 -4.66
CA GLU A 200 8.80 -19.63 -3.74
C GLU A 200 8.54 -18.80 -2.48
N ALA A 201 8.08 -17.55 -2.64
CA ALA A 201 7.78 -16.68 -1.52
C ALA A 201 6.63 -17.21 -0.65
N THR A 202 5.58 -17.77 -1.28
CA THR A 202 4.42 -18.33 -0.57
C THR A 202 4.81 -19.58 0.25
N LEU A 203 5.62 -20.47 -0.31
CA LEU A 203 6.01 -21.73 0.35
C LEU A 203 7.09 -21.53 1.42
N THR A 204 8.04 -20.62 1.18
CA THR A 204 9.19 -20.41 2.09
C THR A 204 8.95 -19.31 3.12
N GLY A 205 7.99 -18.41 2.85
CA GLY A 205 7.81 -17.16 3.59
C GLY A 205 8.90 -16.13 3.33
N ARG A 206 9.84 -16.37 2.40
CA ARG A 206 10.91 -15.43 2.05
C ARG A 206 10.43 -14.47 0.97
N LEU A 207 10.39 -13.20 1.33
CA LEU A 207 10.21 -12.09 0.40
C LEU A 207 11.56 -11.75 -0.19
#